data_AF-A0A8X7Q942-F1
#
_entry.id   AF-A0A8X7Q942-F1
#
_cell.length_a   1.000
_cell.length_b   1.000
_cell.length_c   1.000
_cell.angle_alpha   90.00
_cell.angle_beta   90.00
_cell.angle_gamma   90.00
#
_symmetry.space_group_name_H-M   'P 1'
#
loop_
_entity.id
_entity.type
_entity.pdbx_description
1 polymer ?
#
loop_
_entity_poly.entity_id
_entity_poly.type
_entity_poly.pdbx_seq_one_letter_code
_entity_poly.pdbx_strand_id
1 'polypeptide(L)'
;MDLTFTHRFVKVNGINMHFAEKTPSFTDNGASRPPPVILFLHGFPELWYTWRHQMAALSSLGYRTIAPDLRGYGDTEAPESADAYTSLHVVGDLIGLIDAVVGGDREKVFVVGHDWGAVIAWHLCLLRPDRVKALVNMSVVFEPWNLKRKPISMFKSFYGDDYYICRFQEYGEIEAEFAKVGTERVLLEMLTYRNPGPILLPKGKSYDDPVSLPSWLTEYDVKYYVSKYEKSGFTGPVNYYRNMDRINISNLSCKICFSYALPSSTFKSRASPPLKQDRRRSIKGMSRDTSSPDLPQVMELVDESDFEKLISSENRISITGFGSLLSERSARSTFPDLENFRVAKLQGFRRVFAHSAPIFFERGIANLQTKEISSLSVEPCEGENLVVSVFEINQTEIPAFIQRELEFRFLAVVPETLQGKPFTHSAVLCGRYSDEEFFQIRCKGNKEVYFQHYGRFNIDKIWRDDILPCRLYLRHCVLAAKNLGDEAYNNFLDHTYLGDRRTTIRKYLSSKGSGIMEEEPPEALKSRYGG
;
A
#
# COMPACT_ATOMS: atom_id res chain seq x y z
N MET A 1 -5.59 24.79 -24.44
CA MET A 1 -5.78 25.30 -23.07
C MET A 1 -4.75 26.41 -22.88
N ASP A 2 -5.13 27.59 -22.37
CA ASP A 2 -4.19 28.68 -22.14
C ASP A 2 -3.24 28.34 -20.98
N LEU A 3 -1.95 28.23 -21.27
CA LEU A 3 -0.88 27.90 -20.32
C LEU A 3 -0.12 29.15 -19.86
N THR A 4 -0.70 30.33 -19.97
CA THR A 4 -0.11 31.55 -19.43
C THR A 4 -0.33 31.61 -17.92
N PHE A 5 0.76 31.72 -17.16
CA PHE A 5 0.77 31.83 -15.69
C PHE A 5 1.39 33.16 -15.27
N THR A 6 0.90 33.74 -14.17
CA THR A 6 1.54 34.89 -13.54
C THR A 6 2.57 34.39 -12.55
N HIS A 7 3.79 34.90 -12.61
CA HIS A 7 4.87 34.54 -11.68
C HIS A 7 5.06 35.67 -10.68
N ARG A 8 5.12 35.32 -9.39
CA ARG A 8 5.31 36.29 -8.31
C ARG A 8 6.34 35.77 -7.32
N PHE A 9 6.83 36.69 -6.51
CA PHE A 9 7.68 36.42 -5.36
C PHE A 9 6.99 36.92 -4.10
N VAL A 10 7.13 36.17 -3.01
CA VAL A 10 6.63 36.56 -1.69
C VAL A 10 7.68 36.23 -0.64
N LYS A 11 7.87 37.16 0.31
CA LYS A 11 8.76 36.94 1.44
C LYS A 11 8.00 36.20 2.53
N VAL A 12 8.37 34.95 2.80
CA VAL A 12 7.70 34.08 3.77
C VAL A 12 8.75 33.37 4.62
N ASN A 13 8.56 33.35 5.94
CA ASN A 13 9.41 32.58 6.86
C ASN A 13 10.94 32.75 6.62
N GLY A 14 11.35 34.00 6.34
CA GLY A 14 12.75 34.37 6.13
C GLY A 14 13.30 34.14 4.72
N ILE A 15 12.55 33.54 3.79
CA ILE A 15 12.97 33.29 2.40
C ILE A 15 12.14 34.07 1.38
N ASN A 16 12.71 34.34 0.20
CA ASN A 16 11.96 34.81 -0.96
C ASN A 16 11.48 33.61 -1.80
N MET A 17 10.17 33.36 -1.77
CA MET A 17 9.55 32.22 -2.45
C MET A 17 8.93 32.65 -3.78
N HIS A 18 9.31 31.97 -4.85
CA HIS A 18 8.62 32.02 -6.13
C HIS A 18 7.32 31.21 -6.07
N PHE A 19 6.26 31.74 -6.69
CA PHE A 19 5.10 30.94 -7.05
C PHE A 19 4.52 31.36 -8.39
N ALA A 20 3.96 30.40 -9.10
CA ALA A 20 3.11 30.60 -10.25
C ALA A 20 1.64 30.60 -9.83
N GLU A 21 0.85 31.51 -10.40
CA GLU A 21 -0.59 31.58 -10.19
C GLU A 21 -1.37 31.66 -11.50
N LYS A 22 -2.57 31.09 -11.50
CA LYS A 22 -3.59 31.35 -12.52
C LYS A 22 -4.92 31.67 -11.85
N THR A 23 -5.45 32.83 -12.17
CA THR A 23 -6.76 33.30 -11.71
C THR A 23 -7.80 32.98 -12.78
N PRO A 24 -8.99 32.48 -12.42
CA PRO A 24 -10.03 32.14 -13.40
C PRO A 24 -10.48 33.38 -14.17
N SER A 25 -10.79 33.21 -15.45
CA SER A 25 -11.22 34.31 -16.35
C SER A 25 -12.67 34.76 -16.12
N PHE A 26 -13.47 33.96 -15.41
CA PHE A 26 -14.85 34.27 -15.05
C PHE A 26 -15.04 34.02 -13.55
N THR A 27 -15.37 35.07 -12.80
CA THR A 27 -15.92 34.95 -11.45
C THR A 27 -17.43 34.91 -11.59
N ASP A 28 -18.10 33.93 -10.98
CA ASP A 28 -19.55 33.75 -11.05
C ASP A 28 -20.30 35.09 -10.94
N ASN A 29 -21.19 35.35 -11.90
CA ASN A 29 -21.89 36.62 -12.16
C ASN A 29 -22.48 37.29 -10.90
N GLY A 30 -21.70 38.11 -10.21
CA GLY A 30 -22.16 38.91 -9.06
C GLY A 30 -21.82 38.36 -7.67
N ALA A 31 -21.03 37.30 -7.54
CA ALA A 31 -20.54 36.85 -6.23
C ALA A 31 -19.38 37.74 -5.76
N SER A 32 -19.55 38.45 -4.64
CA SER A 32 -18.54 39.32 -4.01
C SER A 32 -17.37 38.57 -3.34
N ARG A 33 -17.22 37.26 -3.59
CA ARG A 33 -16.26 36.40 -2.89
C ARG A 33 -15.10 36.00 -3.81
N PRO A 34 -13.84 36.03 -3.32
CA PRO A 34 -12.70 35.56 -4.11
C PRO A 34 -12.84 34.07 -4.48
N PRO A 35 -12.29 33.64 -5.65
CA PRO A 35 -12.32 32.25 -6.07
C PRO A 35 -11.64 31.31 -5.05
N PRO A 36 -12.15 30.07 -4.87
CA PRO A 36 -11.48 29.09 -4.02
C PRO A 36 -10.07 28.78 -4.53
N VAL A 37 -9.12 28.71 -3.60
CA VAL A 37 -7.70 28.47 -3.91
C VAL A 37 -7.37 26.98 -3.87
N ILE A 38 -6.63 26.52 -4.88
CA ILE A 38 -5.97 25.21 -4.90
C ILE A 38 -4.45 25.43 -4.89
N LEU A 39 -3.81 24.91 -3.84
CA LEU A 39 -2.36 24.93 -3.65
C LEU A 39 -1.77 23.59 -4.11
N PHE A 40 -0.84 23.64 -5.08
CA PHE A 40 -0.14 22.48 -5.61
C PHE A 40 1.29 22.40 -5.08
N LEU A 41 1.67 21.25 -4.52
CA LEU A 41 2.98 21.01 -3.92
C LEU A 41 3.70 19.91 -4.72
N HIS A 42 4.75 20.30 -5.45
CA HIS A 42 5.61 19.37 -6.20
C HIS A 42 6.58 18.62 -5.27
N GLY A 43 7.22 17.56 -5.77
CA GLY A 43 8.27 16.83 -5.06
C GLY A 43 9.63 16.89 -5.75
N PHE A 44 10.38 15.79 -5.70
CA PHE A 44 11.74 15.65 -6.20
C PHE A 44 11.80 14.78 -7.48
N PRO A 45 12.58 15.13 -8.51
CA PRO A 45 13.23 16.43 -8.78
C PRO A 45 12.30 17.35 -9.61
N GLU A 46 11.22 17.82 -9.01
CA GLU A 46 10.18 18.58 -9.71
C GLU A 46 10.29 20.09 -9.47
N LEU A 47 9.31 20.85 -9.98
CA LEU A 47 9.13 22.30 -9.84
C LEU A 47 7.63 22.65 -9.86
N TRP A 48 7.26 23.93 -9.67
CA TRP A 48 5.89 24.41 -9.93
C TRP A 48 5.37 23.95 -11.31
N TYR A 49 6.28 23.86 -12.29
CA TYR A 49 6.01 23.54 -13.68
C TYR A 49 5.37 22.17 -13.90
N THR A 50 5.59 21.19 -12.99
CA THR A 50 4.92 19.88 -13.02
C THR A 50 3.39 20.04 -13.08
N TRP A 51 2.86 21.08 -12.44
CA TRP A 51 1.43 21.28 -12.28
C TRP A 51 0.76 22.08 -13.40
N ARG A 52 1.50 22.50 -14.44
CA ARG A 52 0.99 23.38 -15.51
C ARG A 52 -0.33 22.90 -16.12
N HIS A 53 -0.51 21.60 -16.30
CA HIS A 53 -1.74 21.04 -16.86
C HIS A 53 -2.92 21.15 -15.88
N GLN A 54 -2.71 20.76 -14.62
CA GLN A 54 -3.74 20.78 -13.57
C GLN A 54 -4.12 22.21 -13.21
N MET A 55 -3.14 23.11 -13.11
CA MET A 55 -3.37 24.53 -12.83
C MET A 55 -4.23 25.18 -13.90
N ALA A 56 -3.96 24.92 -15.19
CA ALA A 56 -4.74 25.47 -16.29
C ALA A 56 -6.16 24.88 -16.33
N ALA A 57 -6.29 23.56 -16.15
CA ALA A 57 -7.57 22.88 -16.15
C ALA A 57 -8.48 23.35 -15.01
N LEU A 58 -7.99 23.36 -13.78
CA LEU A 58 -8.78 23.75 -12.62
C LEU A 58 -9.07 25.25 -12.59
N SER A 59 -8.17 26.07 -13.13
CA SER A 59 -8.46 27.50 -13.31
C SER A 59 -9.59 27.75 -14.31
N SER A 60 -9.68 26.96 -15.38
CA SER A 60 -10.83 27.05 -16.31
C SER A 60 -12.17 26.65 -15.67
N LEU A 61 -12.15 25.97 -14.52
CA LEU A 61 -13.32 25.56 -13.74
C LEU A 61 -13.64 26.53 -12.58
N GLY A 62 -13.04 27.72 -12.55
CA GLY A 62 -13.36 28.75 -11.57
C GLY A 62 -12.51 28.73 -10.29
N TYR A 63 -11.44 27.92 -10.24
CA TYR A 63 -10.51 27.93 -9.11
C TYR A 63 -9.33 28.87 -9.34
N ARG A 64 -8.83 29.51 -8.29
CA ARG A 64 -7.51 30.16 -8.34
C ARG A 64 -6.45 29.10 -8.04
N THR A 65 -5.53 28.87 -8.95
CA THR A 65 -4.51 27.82 -8.82
C THR A 65 -3.16 28.45 -8.51
N ILE A 66 -2.46 27.89 -7.53
CA ILE A 66 -1.18 28.40 -7.02
C ILE A 66 -0.20 27.23 -6.86
N ALA A 67 0.98 27.34 -7.45
CA ALA A 67 2.06 26.37 -7.31
C ALA A 67 3.37 27.11 -6.98
N PRO A 68 3.88 27.03 -5.74
CA PRO A 68 5.22 27.51 -5.41
C PRO A 68 6.29 26.58 -5.98
N ASP A 69 7.47 27.14 -6.26
CA ASP A 69 8.70 26.37 -6.12
C ASP A 69 8.99 26.27 -4.62
N LEU A 70 9.10 25.05 -4.09
CA LEU A 70 9.37 24.85 -2.66
C LEU A 70 10.77 25.34 -2.28
N ARG A 71 11.02 25.51 -0.96
CA ARG A 71 12.32 25.92 -0.43
C ARG A 71 13.46 25.12 -1.08
N GLY A 72 14.43 25.81 -1.66
CA GLY A 72 15.58 25.20 -2.34
C GLY A 72 15.36 24.73 -3.77
N TYR A 73 14.16 24.91 -4.34
CA TYR A 73 13.87 24.54 -5.72
C TYR A 73 13.74 25.76 -6.63
N GLY A 74 14.09 25.58 -7.90
CA GLY A 74 13.74 26.51 -8.98
C GLY A 74 14.17 27.95 -8.73
N ASP A 75 13.20 28.86 -8.73
CA ASP A 75 13.46 30.29 -8.47
C ASP A 75 13.25 30.70 -6.99
N THR A 76 12.88 29.76 -6.11
CA THR A 76 12.80 30.00 -4.66
C THR A 76 14.18 29.94 -4.02
N GLU A 77 14.39 30.80 -3.03
CA GLU A 77 15.65 30.86 -2.27
C GLU A 77 16.01 29.50 -1.63
N ALA A 78 17.30 29.19 -1.65
CA ALA A 78 17.88 27.94 -1.17
C ALA A 78 18.83 28.23 0.01
N PRO A 79 18.35 28.19 1.26
CA PRO A 79 19.22 28.30 2.44
C PRO A 79 20.39 27.30 2.37
N GLU A 80 21.59 27.70 2.78
CA GLU A 80 22.79 26.85 2.66
C GLU A 80 22.76 25.66 3.63
N SER A 81 22.29 25.88 4.86
CA SER A 81 22.26 24.85 5.89
C SER A 81 21.19 23.81 5.58
N ALA A 82 21.58 22.53 5.54
CA ALA A 82 20.61 21.44 5.41
C ALA A 82 19.61 21.40 6.57
N ASP A 83 19.97 21.86 7.77
CA ASP A 83 19.05 21.92 8.91
C ASP A 83 17.85 22.85 8.66
N ALA A 84 17.95 23.72 7.66
CA ALA A 84 16.86 24.60 7.24
C ALA A 84 15.81 23.92 6.32
N TYR A 85 15.89 22.61 6.10
CA TYR A 85 15.00 21.86 5.18
C TYR A 85 14.10 20.83 5.88
N THR A 86 13.96 20.91 7.21
CA THR A 86 12.97 20.08 7.92
C THR A 86 11.55 20.37 7.44
N SER A 87 10.63 19.42 7.57
CA SER A 87 9.22 19.66 7.24
C SER A 87 8.56 20.83 7.99
N LEU A 88 9.03 21.17 9.21
CA LEU A 88 8.52 22.34 9.95
C LEU A 88 8.83 23.66 9.22
N HIS A 89 10.04 23.80 8.68
CA HIS A 89 10.43 24.96 7.90
C HIS A 89 9.56 25.10 6.65
N VAL A 90 9.41 24.01 5.89
CA VAL A 90 8.63 24.03 4.64
C VAL A 90 7.15 24.30 4.92
N VAL A 91 6.56 23.69 5.95
CA VAL A 91 5.19 24.01 6.38
C VAL A 91 5.05 25.45 6.83
N GLY A 92 6.05 26.01 7.54
CA GLY A 92 6.10 27.43 7.89
C GLY A 92 6.08 28.34 6.66
N ASP A 93 6.85 28.00 5.63
CA ASP A 93 6.86 28.71 4.35
C ASP A 93 5.46 28.69 3.70
N LEU A 94 4.81 27.51 3.67
CA LEU A 94 3.47 27.34 3.08
C LEU A 94 2.38 28.09 3.85
N ILE A 95 2.46 28.16 5.17
CA ILE A 95 1.51 28.96 5.95
C ILE A 95 1.64 30.44 5.61
N GLY A 96 2.88 30.95 5.53
CA GLY A 96 3.13 32.32 5.08
C GLY A 96 2.62 32.58 3.67
N LEU A 97 2.78 31.63 2.74
CA LEU A 97 2.25 31.72 1.39
C LEU A 97 0.71 31.76 1.40
N ILE A 98 0.07 30.86 2.14
CA ILE A 98 -1.40 30.83 2.27
C ILE A 98 -1.88 32.18 2.83
N ASP A 99 -1.28 32.68 3.91
CA ASP A 99 -1.64 33.99 4.49
C ASP A 99 -1.56 35.12 3.45
N ALA A 100 -0.49 35.13 2.66
CA ALA A 100 -0.27 36.15 1.63
C ALA A 100 -1.28 36.08 0.47
N VAL A 101 -1.81 34.89 0.13
CA VAL A 101 -2.67 34.72 -1.06
C VAL A 101 -4.16 34.68 -0.74
N VAL A 102 -4.59 34.25 0.46
CA VAL A 102 -6.01 34.24 0.86
C VAL A 102 -6.40 35.38 1.82
N GLY A 103 -5.44 36.09 2.44
CA GLY A 103 -5.72 37.36 3.11
C GLY A 103 -6.51 37.30 4.43
N GLY A 104 -6.45 36.18 5.18
CA GLY A 104 -7.07 36.11 6.51
C GLY A 104 -6.75 34.84 7.31
N ASP A 105 -6.80 34.95 8.64
CA ASP A 105 -6.39 33.93 9.62
C ASP A 105 -7.21 32.61 9.59
N ARG A 106 -8.28 32.52 8.79
CA ARG A 106 -9.23 31.38 8.81
C ARG A 106 -9.67 30.89 7.43
N GLU A 107 -9.11 31.41 6.36
CA GLU A 107 -9.42 30.89 5.03
C GLU A 107 -8.68 29.57 4.78
N LYS A 108 -9.43 28.57 4.32
CA LYS A 108 -8.94 27.24 3.99
C LYS A 108 -8.71 27.11 2.50
N VAL A 109 -7.63 26.44 2.11
CA VAL A 109 -7.32 26.10 0.72
C VAL A 109 -7.53 24.61 0.46
N PHE A 110 -7.75 24.24 -0.79
CA PHE A 110 -7.58 22.86 -1.25
C PHE A 110 -6.09 22.61 -1.49
N VAL A 111 -5.59 21.43 -1.16
CA VAL A 111 -4.17 21.08 -1.32
C VAL A 111 -4.05 19.86 -2.22
N VAL A 112 -3.09 19.91 -3.15
CA VAL A 112 -2.70 18.79 -4.00
C VAL A 112 -1.20 18.55 -3.82
N GLY A 113 -0.78 17.33 -3.49
CA GLY A 113 0.62 16.99 -3.28
C GLY A 113 1.09 15.79 -4.09
N HIS A 114 2.36 15.82 -4.50
CA HIS A 114 3.06 14.72 -5.17
C HIS A 114 4.46 14.52 -4.56
N ASP A 115 4.88 13.27 -4.37
CA ASP A 115 6.21 12.91 -3.83
C ASP A 115 6.55 13.65 -2.51
N TRP A 116 7.63 14.42 -2.41
CA TRP A 116 7.94 15.24 -1.22
C TRP A 116 6.88 16.29 -0.96
N GLY A 117 6.25 16.84 -1.99
CA GLY A 117 5.09 17.71 -1.85
C GLY A 117 3.92 17.00 -1.17
N ALA A 118 3.75 15.69 -1.39
CA ALA A 118 2.77 14.88 -0.68
C ALA A 118 3.13 14.66 0.80
N VAL A 119 4.41 14.42 1.10
CA VAL A 119 4.92 14.35 2.49
C VAL A 119 4.67 15.67 3.22
N ILE A 120 4.99 16.80 2.59
CA ILE A 120 4.74 18.13 3.16
C ILE A 120 3.23 18.42 3.29
N ALA A 121 2.41 18.00 2.33
CA ALA A 121 0.95 18.13 2.42
C ALA A 121 0.38 17.36 3.63
N TRP A 122 0.90 16.15 3.92
CA TRP A 122 0.54 15.41 5.12
C TRP A 122 0.87 16.20 6.38
N HIS A 123 2.08 16.74 6.46
CA HIS A 123 2.50 17.55 7.61
C HIS A 123 1.70 18.84 7.76
N LEU A 124 1.36 19.51 6.65
CA LEU A 124 0.48 20.68 6.67
C LEU A 124 -0.90 20.32 7.24
N CYS A 125 -1.49 19.20 6.83
CA CYS A 125 -2.79 18.76 7.34
C CYS A 125 -2.76 18.37 8.82
N LEU A 126 -1.64 17.81 9.29
CA LEU A 126 -1.45 17.45 10.70
C LEU A 126 -1.24 18.68 11.57
N LEU A 127 -0.35 19.58 11.16
CA LEU A 127 0.07 20.73 11.94
C LEU A 127 -0.93 21.89 11.87
N ARG A 128 -1.60 22.07 10.73
CA ARG A 128 -2.54 23.17 10.46
C ARG A 128 -3.80 22.70 9.71
N PRO A 129 -4.59 21.75 10.29
CA PRO A 129 -5.86 21.30 9.71
C PRO A 129 -6.90 22.44 9.59
N ASP A 130 -6.71 23.52 10.34
CA ASP A 130 -7.49 24.76 10.27
C ASP A 130 -7.30 25.51 8.94
N ARG A 131 -6.24 25.21 8.16
CA ARG A 131 -5.91 25.86 6.89
C ARG A 131 -6.19 25.02 5.65
N VAL A 132 -6.50 23.73 5.82
CA VAL A 132 -6.76 22.80 4.72
C VAL A 132 -8.24 22.40 4.69
N LYS A 133 -8.87 22.57 3.52
CA LYS A 133 -10.28 22.21 3.28
C LYS A 133 -10.41 20.75 2.86
N ALA A 134 -9.59 20.33 1.90
CA ALA A 134 -9.43 18.93 1.49
C ALA A 134 -8.05 18.73 0.86
N LEU A 135 -7.60 17.48 0.86
CA LEU A 135 -6.31 17.05 0.33
C LEU A 135 -6.53 16.01 -0.77
N VAL A 136 -5.85 16.18 -1.90
CA VAL A 136 -5.61 15.15 -2.91
C VAL A 136 -4.11 14.84 -2.90
N ASN A 137 -3.74 13.65 -2.45
CA ASN A 137 -2.33 13.25 -2.40
C ASN A 137 -2.03 12.11 -3.36
N MET A 138 -0.88 12.18 -4.01
CA MET A 138 -0.42 11.24 -5.03
C MET A 138 0.97 10.71 -4.71
N SER A 139 1.26 9.48 -5.17
CA SER A 139 2.53 8.75 -4.99
C SER A 139 2.81 8.31 -3.54
N VAL A 140 2.92 9.24 -2.60
CA VAL A 140 3.36 8.94 -1.22
C VAL A 140 2.19 8.88 -0.25
N VAL A 141 1.95 7.70 0.31
CA VAL A 141 0.91 7.47 1.32
C VAL A 141 1.31 8.02 2.69
N PHE A 142 0.32 8.26 3.55
CA PHE A 142 0.59 8.66 4.92
C PHE A 142 1.17 7.50 5.73
N GLU A 143 2.33 7.72 6.34
CA GLU A 143 2.94 6.77 7.27
C GLU A 143 3.01 7.39 8.68
N PRO A 144 2.38 6.77 9.69
CA PRO A 144 2.50 7.21 11.08
C PRO A 144 3.96 7.16 11.55
N TRP A 145 4.43 8.23 12.18
CA TRP A 145 5.81 8.32 12.64
C TRP A 145 6.13 7.31 13.75
N ASN A 146 7.19 6.51 13.58
CA ASN A 146 7.65 5.56 14.58
C ASN A 146 8.82 6.14 15.40
N LEU A 147 8.54 6.57 16.63
CA LEU A 147 9.56 7.13 17.54
C LEU A 147 10.73 6.18 17.87
N LYS A 148 10.56 4.87 17.68
CA LYS A 148 11.59 3.86 18.00
C LYS A 148 12.44 3.46 16.80
N ARG A 149 12.08 3.85 15.57
CA ARG A 149 12.81 3.48 14.35
C ARG A 149 12.89 4.66 13.39
N LYS A 150 14.11 5.15 13.20
CA LYS A 150 14.45 6.22 12.26
C LYS A 150 14.30 5.73 10.80
N PRO A 151 13.58 6.46 9.92
CA PRO A 151 13.37 6.07 8.52
C PRO A 151 14.65 5.70 7.76
N ILE A 152 15.73 6.46 7.91
CA ILE A 152 16.98 6.20 7.19
C ILE A 152 17.57 4.85 7.59
N SER A 153 17.59 4.54 8.89
CA SER A 153 18.06 3.25 9.39
C SER A 153 17.19 2.09 8.89
N MET A 154 15.88 2.33 8.77
CA MET A 154 14.92 1.37 8.25
C MET A 154 15.17 1.10 6.75
N PHE A 155 15.25 2.13 5.91
CA PHE A 155 15.52 1.97 4.48
C PHE A 155 16.88 1.29 4.22
N LYS A 156 17.91 1.66 4.98
CA LYS A 156 19.24 1.05 4.90
C LYS A 156 19.18 -0.45 5.21
N SER A 157 18.43 -0.86 6.24
CA SER A 157 18.27 -2.27 6.59
C SER A 157 17.57 -3.11 5.51
N PHE A 158 16.66 -2.52 4.73
CA PHE A 158 15.86 -3.26 3.75
C PHE A 158 16.47 -3.30 2.35
N TYR A 159 16.98 -2.15 1.90
CA TYR A 159 17.45 -1.93 0.53
C TYR A 159 18.96 -1.77 0.41
N GLY A 160 19.67 -1.69 1.55
CA GLY A 160 21.11 -1.50 1.60
C GLY A 160 21.56 -0.06 1.36
N ASP A 161 22.87 0.12 1.29
CA ASP A 161 23.53 1.42 1.25
C ASP A 161 23.35 2.14 -0.10
N ASP A 162 23.10 1.39 -1.18
CA ASP A 162 22.89 1.92 -2.52
C ASP A 162 21.47 2.39 -2.81
N TYR A 163 20.55 2.22 -1.86
CA TYR A 163 19.21 2.81 -1.98
C TYR A 163 19.29 4.34 -2.03
N TYR A 164 18.58 4.95 -2.97
CA TYR A 164 18.79 6.37 -3.28
C TYR A 164 18.65 7.30 -2.07
N ILE A 165 17.68 7.07 -1.17
CA ILE A 165 17.51 7.88 0.05
C ILE A 165 18.73 7.76 0.97
N CYS A 166 19.31 6.56 1.08
CA CYS A 166 20.53 6.32 1.85
C CYS A 166 21.74 7.01 1.19
N ARG A 167 21.84 6.94 -0.14
CA ARG A 167 22.89 7.60 -0.92
C ARG A 167 22.84 9.12 -0.87
N PHE A 168 21.68 9.70 -0.57
CA PHE A 168 21.50 11.14 -0.44
C PHE A 168 21.95 11.69 0.92
N GLN A 169 22.23 10.83 1.91
CA GLN A 169 22.54 11.27 3.27
C GLN A 169 23.91 11.92 3.40
N GLU A 170 24.92 11.39 2.71
CA GLU A 170 26.27 11.94 2.79
C GLU A 170 26.34 13.28 2.06
N TYR A 171 26.95 14.28 2.70
CA TYR A 171 26.96 15.65 2.20
C TYR A 171 27.86 15.78 0.98
N GLY A 172 27.30 16.27 -0.13
CA GLY A 172 28.05 16.52 -1.37
C GLY A 172 28.37 15.28 -2.20
N GLU A 173 28.20 14.06 -1.69
CA GLU A 173 28.51 12.84 -2.46
C GLU A 173 27.62 12.72 -3.70
N ILE A 174 26.30 12.74 -3.51
CA ILE A 174 25.39 12.55 -4.64
C ILE A 174 25.41 13.76 -5.58
N GLU A 175 25.59 14.97 -5.06
CA GLU A 175 25.73 16.16 -5.88
C GLU A 175 26.97 16.08 -6.78
N ALA A 176 28.10 15.58 -6.26
CA ALA A 176 29.30 15.36 -7.04
C ALA A 176 29.13 14.24 -8.10
N GLU A 177 28.35 13.20 -7.81
CA GLU A 177 28.01 12.18 -8.80
C GLU A 177 27.10 12.73 -9.91
N PHE A 178 26.05 13.48 -9.55
CA PHE A 178 25.17 14.13 -10.51
C PHE A 178 25.90 15.14 -11.39
N ALA A 179 26.87 15.88 -10.83
CA ALA A 179 27.70 16.79 -11.61
C ALA A 179 28.53 16.07 -12.69
N LYS A 180 28.99 14.84 -12.42
CA LYS A 180 29.71 14.02 -13.41
C LYS A 180 28.80 13.47 -14.50
N VAL A 181 27.57 13.10 -14.13
CA VAL A 181 26.56 12.54 -15.05
C VAL A 181 25.96 13.63 -15.95
N GLY A 182 25.83 14.85 -15.42
CA GLY A 182 25.19 15.98 -16.09
C GLY A 182 23.70 16.09 -15.75
N THR A 183 23.26 17.33 -15.51
CA THR A 183 21.89 17.66 -15.05
C THR A 183 20.80 17.08 -15.93
N GLU A 184 20.91 17.24 -17.26
CA GLU A 184 19.94 16.70 -18.22
C GLU A 184 19.81 15.19 -18.09
N ARG A 185 20.94 14.47 -18.01
CA ARG A 185 20.90 13.01 -17.90
C ARG A 185 20.26 12.56 -16.59
N VAL A 186 20.61 13.19 -15.47
CA VAL A 186 20.00 12.89 -14.16
C VAL A 186 18.48 13.09 -14.19
N LEU A 187 18.01 14.21 -14.73
CA LEU A 187 16.58 14.50 -14.84
C LEU A 187 15.86 13.52 -15.76
N LEU A 188 16.46 13.16 -16.90
CA LEU A 188 15.90 12.17 -17.81
C LEU A 188 15.77 10.80 -17.14
N GLU A 189 16.79 10.34 -16.43
CA GLU A 189 16.74 9.08 -15.68
C GLU A 189 15.60 9.06 -14.66
N MET A 190 15.44 10.14 -13.90
CA MET A 190 14.41 10.23 -12.87
C MET A 190 12.99 10.38 -13.45
N LEU A 191 12.80 11.28 -14.40
CA LEU A 191 11.48 11.55 -14.99
C LEU A 191 11.00 10.39 -15.88
N THR A 192 11.90 9.67 -16.54
CA THR A 192 11.53 8.54 -17.41
C THR A 192 11.58 7.18 -16.71
N TYR A 193 11.83 7.15 -15.40
CA TYR A 193 11.88 5.91 -14.63
C TYR A 193 10.53 5.18 -14.64
N ARG A 194 10.53 3.92 -15.06
CA ARG A 194 9.32 3.07 -15.14
C ARG A 194 9.47 1.72 -14.45
N ASN A 195 10.63 1.44 -13.86
CA ASN A 195 10.87 0.19 -13.16
C ASN A 195 10.15 0.25 -11.80
N PRO A 196 9.27 -0.71 -11.46
CA PRO A 196 8.55 -0.70 -10.18
C PRO A 196 9.44 -1.03 -8.97
N GLY A 197 10.70 -1.43 -9.17
CA GLY A 197 11.66 -1.71 -8.10
C GLY A 197 12.21 -0.44 -7.43
N PRO A 198 12.86 -0.60 -6.25
CA PRO A 198 13.49 0.51 -5.56
C PRO A 198 14.60 1.13 -6.42
N ILE A 199 14.71 2.46 -6.39
CA ILE A 199 15.80 3.16 -7.07
C ILE A 199 17.09 2.87 -6.30
N LEU A 200 17.97 2.10 -6.94
CA LEU A 200 19.33 1.82 -6.48
C LEU A 200 20.31 2.63 -7.32
N LEU A 201 21.20 3.36 -6.64
CA LEU A 201 22.22 4.21 -7.25
C LEU A 201 23.62 3.74 -6.84
N PRO A 202 24.11 2.58 -7.29
CA PRO A 202 25.45 2.09 -6.94
C PRO A 202 26.55 3.10 -7.32
N LYS A 203 27.61 3.20 -6.50
CA LYS A 203 28.72 4.14 -6.75
C LYS A 203 29.35 3.84 -8.11
N GLY A 204 29.50 4.87 -8.93
CA GLY A 204 30.10 4.74 -10.26
C GLY A 204 29.22 4.04 -11.29
N LYS A 205 27.90 3.97 -11.08
CA LYS A 205 26.94 3.50 -12.09
C LYS A 205 27.17 4.23 -13.42
N SER A 206 27.30 3.46 -14.51
CA SER A 206 27.33 4.00 -15.87
C SER A 206 25.91 4.37 -16.35
N TYR A 207 25.84 5.41 -17.17
CA TYR A 207 24.61 5.94 -17.77
C TYR A 207 24.72 5.99 -19.30
N ASP A 208 25.41 5.00 -19.90
CA ASP A 208 25.71 4.99 -21.34
C ASP A 208 24.50 4.65 -22.23
N ASP A 209 23.45 4.04 -21.66
CA ASP A 209 22.26 3.64 -22.41
C ASP A 209 21.46 4.87 -22.89
N PRO A 210 20.95 4.93 -24.13
CA PRO A 210 20.13 6.06 -24.57
C PRO A 210 18.78 6.10 -23.84
N VAL A 211 18.34 7.30 -23.41
CA VAL A 211 17.01 7.51 -22.82
C VAL A 211 16.05 8.01 -23.88
N SER A 212 14.95 7.29 -24.08
CA SER A 212 13.88 7.71 -24.99
C SER A 212 12.82 8.53 -24.25
N LEU A 213 12.45 9.69 -24.84
CA LEU A 213 11.42 10.53 -24.25
C LEU A 213 10.04 9.87 -24.41
N PRO A 214 9.28 9.72 -23.30
CA PRO A 214 7.91 9.24 -23.39
C PRO A 214 7.01 10.33 -23.97
N SER A 215 5.87 9.94 -24.54
CA SER A 215 4.94 10.86 -25.23
C SER A 215 4.36 11.99 -24.38
N TRP A 216 4.45 11.88 -23.05
CA TRP A 216 3.96 12.88 -22.10
C TRP A 216 5.03 13.91 -21.68
N LEU A 217 6.30 13.70 -22.05
CA LEU A 217 7.42 14.58 -21.71
C LEU A 217 8.07 15.11 -22.98
N THR A 218 7.91 16.40 -23.27
CA THR A 218 8.50 17.02 -24.46
C THR A 218 9.94 17.46 -24.21
N GLU A 219 10.73 17.65 -25.28
CA GLU A 219 12.08 18.24 -25.16
C GLU A 219 12.06 19.64 -24.52
N TYR A 220 11.00 20.41 -24.76
CA TYR A 220 10.83 21.72 -24.13
C TYR A 220 10.68 21.57 -22.61
N ASP A 221 9.89 20.60 -22.16
CA ASP A 221 9.70 20.34 -20.74
C ASP A 221 11.02 19.93 -20.07
N VAL A 222 11.80 19.06 -20.72
CA VAL A 222 13.13 18.67 -20.23
C VAL A 222 14.03 19.89 -20.11
N LYS A 223 14.15 20.69 -21.17
CA LYS A 223 14.97 21.92 -21.17
C LYS A 223 14.55 22.90 -20.10
N TYR A 224 13.25 22.98 -19.79
CA TYR A 224 12.75 23.81 -18.69
C TYR A 224 13.33 23.34 -17.35
N TYR A 225 13.19 22.06 -17.00
CA TYR A 225 13.75 21.52 -15.75
C TYR A 225 15.27 21.68 -15.71
N VAL A 226 15.96 21.33 -16.81
CA VAL A 226 17.43 21.45 -16.92
C VAL A 226 17.88 22.87 -16.61
N SER A 227 17.28 23.88 -17.26
CA SER A 227 17.66 25.28 -17.05
C SER A 227 17.55 25.75 -15.59
N LYS A 228 16.61 25.18 -14.84
CA LYS A 228 16.39 25.51 -13.43
C LYS A 228 17.34 24.76 -12.52
N TYR A 229 17.56 23.47 -12.75
CA TYR A 229 18.49 22.64 -11.96
C TYR A 229 19.96 22.95 -12.25
N GLU A 230 20.31 23.42 -13.46
CA GLU A 230 21.66 23.93 -13.75
C GLU A 230 21.98 25.19 -12.94
N LYS A 231 20.98 26.02 -12.67
CA LYS A 231 21.13 27.24 -11.86
C LYS A 231 21.11 26.96 -10.36
N SER A 232 20.16 26.14 -9.90
CA SER A 232 19.92 25.90 -8.47
C SER A 232 20.71 24.72 -7.88
N GLY A 233 21.15 23.79 -8.74
CA GLY A 233 21.73 22.52 -8.31
C GLY A 233 20.71 21.58 -7.64
N PHE A 234 21.22 20.46 -7.11
CA PHE A 234 20.39 19.44 -6.44
C PHE A 234 20.48 19.49 -4.91
N THR A 235 21.36 20.32 -4.33
CA THR A 235 21.61 20.35 -2.88
C THR A 235 20.36 20.67 -2.06
N GLY A 236 19.64 21.75 -2.41
CA GLY A 236 18.40 22.12 -1.72
C GLY A 236 17.35 21.00 -1.74
N PRO A 237 17.02 20.44 -2.92
CA PRO A 237 16.14 19.29 -3.07
C PRO A 237 16.57 18.06 -2.26
N VAL A 238 17.86 17.71 -2.29
CA VAL A 238 18.44 16.58 -1.55
C VAL A 238 18.37 16.78 -0.03
N ASN A 239 18.48 18.02 0.45
CA ASN A 239 18.43 18.31 1.89
C ASN A 239 17.10 17.94 2.56
N TYR A 240 16.00 17.77 1.82
CA TYR A 240 14.75 17.23 2.36
C TYR A 240 14.96 15.81 2.90
N TYR A 241 15.64 14.96 2.12
CA TYR A 241 15.97 13.58 2.50
C TYR A 241 16.94 13.51 3.67
N ARG A 242 17.87 14.45 3.79
CA ARG A 242 18.81 14.55 4.92
C ARG A 242 18.11 14.90 6.25
N ASN A 243 16.89 15.45 6.19
CA ASN A 243 16.09 15.77 7.37
C ASN A 243 15.00 14.75 7.68
N MET A 244 14.93 13.63 6.95
CA MET A 244 13.85 12.66 7.11
C MET A 244 13.79 12.11 8.54
N ASP A 245 14.93 11.79 9.15
CA ASP A 245 15.03 11.30 10.54
C ASP A 245 14.66 12.33 11.62
N ARG A 246 14.51 13.60 11.25
CA ARG A 246 14.23 14.72 12.18
C ARG A 246 12.75 15.11 12.22
N ILE A 247 11.90 14.43 11.45
CA ILE A 247 10.45 14.65 11.49
C ILE A 247 9.93 14.10 12.83
N ASN A 248 9.40 14.93 13.72
CA ASN A 248 8.75 14.46 14.96
C ASN A 248 7.32 15.00 15.03
N ILE A 249 6.37 14.26 14.47
CA ILE A 249 4.93 14.61 14.47
C ILE A 249 4.13 13.44 15.06
N SER A 250 4.62 12.90 16.19
CA SER A 250 4.17 11.65 16.79
C SER A 250 2.77 11.64 17.43
N ASN A 251 2.10 12.80 17.52
CA ASN A 251 0.87 12.94 18.32
C ASN A 251 -0.34 13.55 17.58
N LEU A 252 -0.31 13.65 16.25
CA LEU A 252 -1.40 14.28 15.48
C LEU A 252 -2.11 13.24 14.59
N SER A 253 -3.44 13.19 14.68
CA SER A 253 -4.29 12.37 13.81
C SER A 253 -4.85 13.25 12.67
N CYS A 254 -4.63 12.87 11.41
CA CYS A 254 -5.23 13.57 10.28
C CYS A 254 -6.70 13.12 10.10
N LYS A 255 -7.64 14.07 10.12
CA LYS A 255 -9.09 13.80 9.99
C LYS A 255 -9.67 14.14 8.60
N ILE A 256 -8.84 14.56 7.65
CA ILE A 256 -9.28 15.06 6.33
C ILE A 256 -8.41 14.42 5.25
N CYS A 257 -8.80 13.26 4.71
CA CYS A 257 -8.00 12.56 3.69
C CYS A 257 -8.85 11.88 2.62
N PHE A 258 -8.58 12.21 1.36
CA PHE A 258 -8.77 11.31 0.22
C PHE A 258 -7.38 11.01 -0.35
N SER A 259 -6.88 9.80 -0.14
CA SER A 259 -5.60 9.36 -0.71
C SER A 259 -5.88 8.60 -2.00
N TYR A 260 -5.32 9.04 -3.12
CA TYR A 260 -5.34 8.30 -4.38
C TYR A 260 -3.94 7.80 -4.67
N ALA A 261 -3.68 6.52 -4.39
CA ALA A 261 -2.52 5.85 -4.97
C ALA A 261 -2.89 5.52 -6.42
N LEU A 262 -2.29 6.21 -7.40
CA LEU A 262 -2.42 5.79 -8.80
C LEU A 262 -1.67 4.46 -8.94
N PRO A 263 -2.32 3.37 -9.37
CA PRO A 263 -1.60 2.18 -9.83
C PRO A 263 -0.71 2.61 -11.00
N SER A 264 0.53 2.11 -11.04
CA SER A 264 1.36 2.18 -12.25
C SER A 264 0.52 1.72 -13.44
N SER A 265 0.23 2.62 -14.37
CA SER A 265 -0.77 2.41 -15.41
C SER A 265 -0.41 1.27 -16.36
N THR A 266 -1.17 0.17 -16.31
CA THR A 266 -1.37 -0.72 -17.46
C THR A 266 -2.35 -0.05 -18.43
N PHE A 267 -1.86 0.90 -19.22
CA PHE A 267 -2.50 1.23 -20.50
C PHE A 267 -2.13 0.12 -21.49
N LYS A 268 -3.03 -0.87 -21.68
CA LYS A 268 -2.95 -1.77 -22.83
C LYS A 268 -3.33 -0.97 -24.08
N SER A 269 -2.36 -0.42 -24.81
CA SER A 269 -2.59 -0.02 -26.20
C SER A 269 -2.65 -1.27 -27.07
N ARG A 270 -3.82 -1.54 -27.64
CA ARG A 270 -4.05 -2.53 -28.68
C ARG A 270 -3.26 -2.09 -29.94
N ALA A 271 -2.19 -2.81 -30.29
CA ALA A 271 -1.76 -3.14 -31.65
C ALA A 271 -0.26 -3.48 -31.71
N SER A 272 0.07 -4.76 -31.87
CA SER A 272 1.07 -5.32 -32.82
C SER A 272 1.15 -6.84 -32.62
N PRO A 273 1.26 -7.65 -33.69
CA PRO A 273 1.19 -9.11 -33.61
C PRO A 273 2.45 -9.70 -32.97
N PRO A 274 2.36 -10.85 -32.28
CA PRO A 274 3.53 -11.45 -31.65
C PRO A 274 4.50 -11.98 -32.70
N LEU A 275 5.76 -11.55 -32.59
CA LEU A 275 6.90 -12.18 -33.23
C LEU A 275 7.03 -13.61 -32.71
N LYS A 276 6.99 -14.58 -33.62
CA LYS A 276 7.33 -15.98 -33.36
C LYS A 276 8.77 -16.04 -32.86
N GLN A 277 8.99 -16.64 -31.69
CA GLN A 277 10.29 -17.21 -31.37
C GLN A 277 10.10 -18.69 -30.98
N ASP A 278 10.74 -19.51 -31.78
CA ASP A 278 10.62 -20.95 -31.85
C ASP A 278 11.63 -21.62 -30.89
N ARG A 279 11.18 -22.74 -30.31
CA ARG A 279 11.96 -23.89 -29.77
C ARG A 279 12.79 -23.74 -28.48
N ARG A 280 12.23 -24.39 -27.45
CA ARG A 280 12.77 -25.58 -26.74
C ARG A 280 14.30 -25.62 -26.51
N ARG A 281 14.71 -25.47 -25.25
CA ARG A 281 15.74 -26.33 -24.65
C ARG A 281 15.29 -26.81 -23.27
N SER A 282 15.14 -28.13 -23.19
CA SER A 282 14.98 -28.92 -21.98
C SER A 282 16.24 -28.78 -21.12
N ILE A 283 16.08 -28.43 -19.84
CA ILE A 283 17.11 -28.65 -18.83
C ILE A 283 16.55 -29.71 -17.89
N LYS A 284 16.99 -30.95 -18.12
CA LYS A 284 16.86 -32.05 -17.17
C LYS A 284 17.86 -31.85 -16.02
N GLY A 285 17.36 -31.98 -14.79
CA GLY A 285 18.04 -32.68 -13.70
C GLY A 285 19.16 -31.95 -12.98
N MET A 286 18.82 -31.32 -11.85
CA MET A 286 19.71 -31.27 -10.68
C MET A 286 18.84 -31.53 -9.44
N SER A 287 19.03 -32.72 -8.87
CA SER A 287 18.50 -33.09 -7.56
C SER A 287 19.07 -32.17 -6.48
N ARG A 288 18.20 -31.51 -5.72
CA ARG A 288 18.54 -31.03 -4.38
C ARG A 288 17.47 -31.51 -3.41
N ASP A 289 17.98 -32.29 -2.49
CA ASP A 289 17.32 -32.92 -1.36
C ASP A 289 16.98 -31.82 -0.34
N THR A 290 15.70 -31.46 -0.24
CA THR A 290 15.11 -30.77 0.92
C THR A 290 13.72 -31.35 1.13
N SER A 291 13.61 -32.30 2.05
CA SER A 291 12.37 -32.92 2.47
C SER A 291 11.44 -31.90 3.13
N SER A 292 10.50 -31.37 2.35
CA SER A 292 9.25 -30.81 2.87
C SER A 292 8.29 -31.99 3.13
N PRO A 293 7.47 -31.99 4.19
CA PRO A 293 6.47 -33.05 4.36
C PRO A 293 5.57 -33.06 3.13
N ASP A 294 5.42 -34.23 2.51
CA ASP A 294 4.64 -34.42 1.28
C ASP A 294 3.27 -33.74 1.42
N LEU A 295 3.08 -32.64 0.66
CA LEU A 295 1.76 -32.07 0.46
C LEU A 295 0.86 -33.20 -0.08
N PRO A 296 -0.37 -33.37 0.41
CA PRO A 296 -1.34 -34.18 -0.33
C PRO A 296 -1.37 -33.66 -1.77
N GLN A 297 -1.55 -34.55 -2.77
CA GLN A 297 -1.58 -34.21 -4.20
C GLN A 297 -2.75 -33.27 -4.52
N VAL A 298 -2.61 -32.01 -4.13
CA VAL A 298 -3.61 -30.97 -4.21
C VAL A 298 -3.08 -29.97 -5.22
N MET A 299 -3.90 -29.70 -6.24
CA MET A 299 -3.52 -28.77 -7.31
C MET A 299 -3.48 -27.34 -6.75
N GLU A 300 -2.31 -26.71 -6.78
CA GLU A 300 -2.15 -25.29 -6.50
C GLU A 300 -2.60 -24.46 -7.71
N LEU A 301 -3.38 -23.41 -7.45
CA LEU A 301 -3.88 -22.48 -8.47
C LEU A 301 -3.02 -21.21 -8.43
N VAL A 302 -2.16 -21.05 -9.43
CA VAL A 302 -1.15 -19.98 -9.44
C VAL A 302 -1.62 -18.81 -10.31
N ASP A 303 -2.18 -19.12 -11.48
CA ASP A 303 -2.67 -18.15 -12.45
C ASP A 303 -4.20 -18.12 -12.50
N GLU A 304 -4.78 -17.01 -12.96
CA GLU A 304 -6.23 -16.86 -13.10
C GLU A 304 -6.86 -17.96 -13.98
N SER A 305 -6.13 -18.43 -14.99
CA SER A 305 -6.55 -19.55 -15.86
C SER A 305 -6.61 -20.90 -15.15
N ASP A 306 -5.97 -21.07 -13.99
CA ASP A 306 -6.14 -22.28 -13.18
C ASP A 306 -7.52 -22.31 -12.52
N PHE A 307 -8.09 -21.14 -12.20
CA PHE A 307 -9.44 -21.03 -11.65
C PHE A 307 -10.50 -21.39 -12.69
N GLU A 308 -10.26 -21.11 -13.97
CA GLU A 308 -11.16 -21.48 -15.07
C GLU A 308 -11.44 -22.99 -15.12
N LYS A 309 -10.49 -23.82 -14.69
CA LYS A 309 -10.63 -25.28 -14.63
C LYS A 309 -11.64 -25.75 -13.58
N LEU A 310 -11.99 -24.88 -12.63
CA LEU A 310 -12.88 -25.15 -11.50
C LEU A 310 -14.26 -24.52 -11.67
N ILE A 311 -14.47 -23.74 -12.73
CA ILE A 311 -15.74 -23.09 -13.02
C ILE A 311 -16.76 -24.14 -13.46
N SER A 312 -17.92 -24.15 -12.82
CA SER A 312 -19.04 -25.01 -13.18
C SER A 312 -19.70 -24.54 -14.48
N SER A 313 -20.57 -25.38 -15.06
CA SER A 313 -21.37 -25.01 -16.25
C SER A 313 -22.25 -23.76 -16.07
N GLU A 314 -22.46 -23.32 -14.83
CA GLU A 314 -23.24 -22.13 -14.47
C GLU A 314 -22.38 -20.88 -14.24
N ASN A 315 -21.11 -20.89 -14.66
CA ASN A 315 -20.15 -19.79 -14.47
C ASN A 315 -19.90 -19.46 -12.99
N ARG A 316 -19.90 -20.48 -12.12
CA ARG A 316 -19.67 -20.34 -10.68
C ARG A 316 -18.48 -21.16 -10.21
N ILE A 317 -17.87 -20.73 -9.11
CA ILE A 317 -16.77 -21.44 -8.47
C ILE A 317 -17.05 -21.62 -6.98
N SER A 318 -16.77 -22.82 -6.45
CA SER A 318 -16.93 -23.14 -5.03
C SER A 318 -15.73 -22.65 -4.21
N ILE A 319 -15.99 -22.01 -3.07
CA ILE A 319 -14.98 -21.49 -2.12
C ILE A 319 -15.20 -22.16 -0.76
N THR A 320 -14.10 -22.51 -0.09
CA THR A 320 -14.12 -23.12 1.25
C THR A 320 -13.87 -22.09 2.34
N GLY A 321 -14.79 -21.96 3.30
CA GLY A 321 -14.65 -21.12 4.49
C GLY A 321 -14.34 -21.92 5.75
N PHE A 322 -13.32 -21.53 6.52
CA PHE A 322 -12.88 -22.28 7.71
C PHE A 322 -12.72 -21.44 8.99
N GLY A 323 -12.78 -20.11 8.89
CA GLY A 323 -12.70 -19.20 10.04
C GLY A 323 -14.00 -18.42 10.20
N SER A 324 -13.92 -17.10 10.08
CA SER A 324 -15.14 -16.25 10.10
C SER A 324 -16.17 -16.62 9.01
N LEU A 325 -15.73 -17.19 7.89
CA LEU A 325 -16.58 -17.62 6.79
C LEU A 325 -17.41 -18.89 7.08
N LEU A 326 -17.24 -19.50 8.25
CA LEU A 326 -18.22 -20.46 8.78
C LEU A 326 -19.60 -19.82 8.99
N SER A 327 -19.65 -18.49 9.17
CA SER A 327 -20.90 -17.73 9.23
C SER A 327 -21.31 -17.28 7.83
N GLU A 328 -22.51 -17.66 7.38
CA GLU A 328 -23.06 -17.21 6.09
C GLU A 328 -23.18 -15.68 6.04
N ARG A 329 -23.58 -15.04 7.15
CA ARG A 329 -23.61 -13.58 7.26
C ARG A 329 -22.22 -12.97 7.01
N SER A 330 -21.18 -13.56 7.60
CA SER A 330 -19.80 -13.11 7.36
C SER A 330 -19.38 -13.36 5.91
N ALA A 331 -19.74 -14.50 5.33
CA ALA A 331 -19.49 -14.78 3.94
C ALA A 331 -20.19 -13.77 3.01
N ARG A 332 -21.47 -13.45 3.24
CA ARG A 332 -22.24 -12.46 2.46
C ARG A 332 -21.73 -11.03 2.60
N SER A 333 -21.21 -10.67 3.77
CA SER A 333 -20.54 -9.37 3.94
C SER A 333 -19.25 -9.23 3.12
N THR A 334 -18.82 -10.31 2.49
CA THR A 334 -17.56 -10.48 1.80
C THR A 334 -17.79 -10.86 0.33
N PHE A 335 -18.86 -11.61 0.02
CA PHE A 335 -19.37 -11.98 -1.30
C PHE A 335 -20.90 -11.83 -1.27
N PRO A 336 -21.45 -10.62 -1.55
CA PRO A 336 -22.88 -10.33 -1.38
C PRO A 336 -23.80 -11.30 -2.15
N ASP A 337 -23.36 -11.69 -3.34
CA ASP A 337 -24.13 -12.50 -4.29
C ASP A 337 -23.83 -14.01 -4.19
N LEU A 338 -23.19 -14.46 -3.09
CA LEU A 338 -22.91 -15.88 -2.92
C LEU A 338 -24.19 -16.72 -2.89
N GLU A 339 -24.07 -17.95 -3.38
CA GLU A 339 -25.14 -18.96 -3.35
C GLU A 339 -24.65 -20.29 -2.77
N ASN A 340 -25.60 -21.20 -2.55
CA ASN A 340 -25.35 -22.58 -2.17
C ASN A 340 -24.44 -22.75 -0.93
N PHE A 341 -24.61 -21.86 0.06
CA PHE A 341 -23.91 -21.96 1.33
C PHE A 341 -24.31 -23.25 2.05
N ARG A 342 -23.33 -24.10 2.34
CA ARG A 342 -23.52 -25.43 2.93
C ARG A 342 -22.34 -25.82 3.81
N VAL A 343 -22.56 -26.77 4.71
CA VAL A 343 -21.51 -27.31 5.59
C VAL A 343 -20.92 -28.58 4.99
N ALA A 344 -19.60 -28.73 5.07
CA ALA A 344 -18.84 -29.85 4.54
C ALA A 344 -17.71 -30.28 5.50
N LYS A 345 -17.11 -31.44 5.20
CA LYS A 345 -15.86 -31.92 5.81
C LYS A 345 -14.72 -31.79 4.81
N LEU A 346 -13.53 -31.47 5.31
CA LEU A 346 -12.30 -31.41 4.54
C LEU A 346 -11.23 -32.23 5.25
N GLN A 347 -10.69 -33.25 4.58
CA GLN A 347 -9.68 -34.16 5.13
C GLN A 347 -8.26 -33.67 4.84
N GLY A 348 -7.30 -34.00 5.70
CA GLY A 348 -5.87 -33.80 5.46
C GLY A 348 -5.38 -32.37 5.71
N PHE A 349 -6.15 -31.57 6.44
CA PHE A 349 -5.84 -30.18 6.74
C PHE A 349 -6.15 -29.86 8.20
N ARG A 350 -5.42 -28.88 8.76
CA ARG A 350 -5.71 -28.31 10.09
C ARG A 350 -5.78 -26.79 10.06
N ARG A 351 -6.52 -26.22 11.02
CA ARG A 351 -6.55 -24.76 11.24
C ARG A 351 -5.48 -24.35 12.25
N VAL A 352 -4.78 -23.25 11.98
CA VAL A 352 -3.75 -22.71 12.88
C VAL A 352 -3.87 -21.20 12.99
N PHE A 353 -3.81 -20.68 14.22
CA PHE A 353 -3.63 -19.25 14.49
C PHE A 353 -2.14 -18.89 14.42
N ALA A 354 -1.62 -18.79 13.20
CA ALA A 354 -0.22 -18.46 12.90
C ALA A 354 -0.06 -17.30 11.89
N HIS A 355 -1.15 -16.60 11.53
CA HIS A 355 -1.13 -15.57 10.50
C HIS A 355 -1.18 -14.16 11.12
N SER A 356 -0.16 -13.33 10.90
CA SER A 356 -0.17 -11.91 11.25
C SER A 356 -1.02 -11.12 10.26
N ALA A 357 -2.30 -10.91 10.54
CA ALA A 357 -3.22 -10.28 9.60
C ALA A 357 -3.20 -8.73 9.68
N PRO A 358 -2.81 -8.03 8.61
CA PRO A 358 -2.77 -6.55 8.54
C PRO A 358 -4.06 -5.87 9.00
N ILE A 359 -5.21 -6.46 8.63
CA ILE A 359 -6.55 -5.92 8.91
C ILE A 359 -6.84 -5.71 10.41
N PHE A 360 -6.19 -6.46 11.30
CA PHE A 360 -6.38 -6.30 12.75
C PHE A 360 -5.70 -5.05 13.29
N PHE A 361 -4.60 -4.64 12.66
CA PHE A 361 -3.91 -3.40 12.98
C PHE A 361 -4.71 -2.19 12.47
N GLU A 362 -5.22 -2.26 11.24
CA GLU A 362 -6.10 -1.22 10.67
C GLU A 362 -7.33 -0.95 11.52
N ARG A 363 -7.91 -2.01 12.10
CA ARG A 363 -9.11 -1.94 12.93
C ARG A 363 -8.81 -1.60 14.40
N GLY A 364 -7.54 -1.49 14.79
CA GLY A 364 -7.15 -1.20 16.17
C GLY A 364 -7.47 -2.33 17.16
N ILE A 365 -7.57 -3.58 16.68
CA ILE A 365 -7.90 -4.76 17.52
C ILE A 365 -6.71 -5.72 17.70
N ALA A 366 -5.56 -5.40 17.12
CA ALA A 366 -4.30 -6.11 17.34
C ALA A 366 -3.66 -5.69 18.67
N ASN A 367 -3.35 -6.64 19.55
CA ASN A 367 -2.61 -6.36 20.79
C ASN A 367 -1.16 -6.85 20.70
N LEU A 368 -0.26 -5.91 20.46
CA LEU A 368 1.18 -6.18 20.33
C LEU A 368 1.86 -6.55 21.65
N GLN A 369 1.35 -6.08 22.79
CA GLN A 369 1.95 -6.36 24.10
C GLN A 369 1.75 -7.83 24.49
N THR A 370 0.55 -8.35 24.26
CA THR A 370 0.19 -9.75 24.53
C THR A 370 0.45 -10.68 23.35
N LYS A 371 0.83 -10.12 22.19
CA LYS A 371 0.95 -10.80 20.88
C LYS A 371 -0.36 -11.41 20.37
N GLU A 372 -1.52 -10.95 20.85
CA GLU A 372 -2.85 -11.37 20.37
C GLU A 372 -3.17 -10.67 19.04
N ILE A 373 -2.49 -11.09 17.98
CA ILE A 373 -2.52 -10.47 16.64
C ILE A 373 -2.80 -11.48 15.52
N SER A 374 -2.99 -12.75 15.87
CA SER A 374 -3.09 -13.82 14.89
C SER A 374 -4.49 -14.02 14.34
N SER A 375 -4.57 -14.20 13.02
CA SER A 375 -5.72 -14.71 12.26
C SER A 375 -5.54 -16.19 11.96
N LEU A 376 -6.57 -16.79 11.36
CA LEU A 376 -6.56 -18.18 10.95
C LEU A 376 -5.88 -18.38 9.60
N SER A 377 -5.20 -19.51 9.50
CA SER A 377 -4.78 -20.10 8.24
C SER A 377 -4.98 -21.60 8.27
N VAL A 378 -4.87 -22.23 7.11
CA VAL A 378 -4.94 -23.69 6.96
C VAL A 378 -3.64 -24.21 6.37
N GLU A 379 -3.19 -25.35 6.87
CA GLU A 379 -2.03 -26.06 6.35
C GLU A 379 -2.32 -27.57 6.26
N PRO A 380 -1.65 -28.30 5.36
CA PRO A 380 -1.77 -29.75 5.28
C PRO A 380 -1.36 -30.42 6.60
N CYS A 381 -2.13 -31.42 7.02
CA CYS A 381 -1.83 -32.27 8.16
C CYS A 381 -2.55 -33.60 8.00
N GLU A 382 -1.79 -34.67 7.79
CA GLU A 382 -2.36 -36.02 7.67
C GLU A 382 -3.09 -36.41 8.97
N GLY A 383 -4.22 -37.11 8.82
CA GLY A 383 -5.07 -37.54 9.95
C GLY A 383 -5.96 -36.46 10.55
N GLU A 384 -5.83 -35.20 10.14
CA GLU A 384 -6.71 -34.11 10.58
C GLU A 384 -7.90 -33.92 9.65
N ASN A 385 -9.01 -33.42 10.20
CA ASN A 385 -10.21 -33.07 9.43
C ASN A 385 -10.85 -31.78 9.94
N LEU A 386 -11.40 -31.00 9.02
CA LEU A 386 -12.05 -29.73 9.30
C LEU A 386 -13.51 -29.78 8.89
N VAL A 387 -14.38 -29.32 9.78
CA VAL A 387 -15.72 -28.85 9.37
C VAL A 387 -15.57 -27.45 8.78
N VAL A 388 -16.04 -27.28 7.57
CA VAL A 388 -15.92 -26.05 6.76
C VAL A 388 -17.27 -25.66 6.19
N SER A 389 -17.41 -24.41 5.78
CA SER A 389 -18.47 -24.00 4.86
C SER A 389 -17.99 -24.10 3.42
N VAL A 390 -18.90 -24.35 2.49
CA VAL A 390 -18.69 -24.26 1.06
C VAL A 390 -19.79 -23.38 0.49
N PHE A 391 -19.46 -22.43 -0.37
CA PHE A 391 -20.41 -21.58 -1.06
C PHE A 391 -19.87 -21.22 -2.44
N GLU A 392 -20.73 -20.73 -3.32
CA GLU A 392 -20.40 -20.45 -4.70
C GLU A 392 -20.44 -18.95 -4.99
N ILE A 393 -19.41 -18.46 -5.67
CA ILE A 393 -19.31 -17.07 -6.15
C ILE A 393 -19.34 -17.04 -7.68
N ASN A 394 -19.69 -15.89 -8.25
CA ASN A 394 -19.67 -15.72 -9.71
C ASN A 394 -18.22 -15.70 -10.23
N GLN A 395 -17.98 -16.23 -11.43
CA GLN A 395 -16.65 -16.14 -12.05
C GLN A 395 -16.11 -14.70 -12.16
N THR A 396 -17.00 -13.70 -12.30
CA THR A 396 -16.61 -12.28 -12.36
C THR A 396 -16.00 -11.76 -11.05
N GLU A 397 -16.21 -12.46 -9.93
CA GLU A 397 -15.65 -12.12 -8.62
C GLU A 397 -14.24 -12.69 -8.40
N ILE A 398 -13.75 -13.59 -9.26
CA ILE A 398 -12.44 -14.26 -9.12
C ILE A 398 -11.28 -13.26 -9.00
N PRO A 399 -11.16 -12.22 -9.84
CA PRO A 399 -10.06 -11.25 -9.71
C PRO A 399 -10.06 -10.52 -8.36
N ALA A 400 -11.25 -10.13 -7.88
CA ALA A 400 -11.41 -9.46 -6.59
C ALA A 400 -11.11 -10.41 -5.42
N PHE A 401 -11.49 -11.68 -5.54
CA PHE A 401 -11.14 -12.73 -4.59
C PHE A 401 -9.62 -12.92 -4.49
N ILE A 402 -8.94 -13.07 -5.63
CA ILE A 402 -7.48 -13.24 -5.70
C ILE A 402 -6.76 -12.04 -5.05
N GLN A 403 -7.22 -10.83 -5.36
CA GLN A 403 -6.64 -9.60 -4.81
C GLN A 403 -6.83 -9.51 -3.29
N ARG A 404 -7.97 -9.95 -2.77
CA ARG A 404 -8.27 -9.86 -1.33
C ARG A 404 -7.49 -10.88 -0.50
N GLU A 405 -7.30 -12.07 -1.03
CA GLU A 405 -6.62 -13.19 -0.35
C GLU A 405 -5.19 -13.36 -0.87
N LEU A 406 -4.52 -12.24 -1.20
CA LEU A 406 -3.21 -12.20 -1.85
C LEU A 406 -2.16 -13.00 -1.05
N GLU A 407 -2.26 -12.98 0.27
CA GLU A 407 -1.35 -13.65 1.19
C GLU A 407 -1.40 -15.17 1.17
N PHE A 408 -2.53 -15.74 0.74
CA PHE A 408 -2.74 -17.17 0.76
C PHE A 408 -2.33 -17.81 -0.57
N ARG A 409 -1.95 -19.08 -0.52
CA ARG A 409 -2.00 -19.95 -1.70
C ARG A 409 -3.42 -20.46 -1.90
N PHE A 410 -3.76 -20.73 -3.15
CA PHE A 410 -5.04 -21.29 -3.50
C PHE A 410 -4.89 -22.75 -3.86
N LEU A 411 -5.67 -23.60 -3.21
CA LEU A 411 -5.62 -25.04 -3.34
C LEU A 411 -6.97 -25.55 -3.83
N ALA A 412 -6.99 -26.34 -4.91
CA ALA A 412 -8.18 -27.04 -5.35
C ALA A 412 -8.38 -28.32 -4.54
N VAL A 413 -9.36 -28.30 -3.64
CA VAL A 413 -9.68 -29.42 -2.74
C VAL A 413 -11.05 -30.01 -3.07
N VAL A 414 -11.30 -31.25 -2.65
CA VAL A 414 -12.62 -31.89 -2.79
C VAL A 414 -13.22 -32.06 -1.39
N PRO A 415 -14.14 -31.18 -0.97
CA PRO A 415 -14.87 -31.36 0.28
C PRO A 415 -15.81 -32.58 0.21
N GLU A 416 -16.18 -33.09 1.37
CA GLU A 416 -17.15 -34.17 1.55
C GLU A 416 -18.40 -33.65 2.26
N THR A 417 -19.55 -34.29 2.03
CA THR A 417 -20.70 -34.10 2.92
C THR A 417 -20.34 -34.50 4.35
N LEU A 418 -21.14 -34.09 5.35
CA LEU A 418 -20.92 -34.52 6.73
C LEU A 418 -20.97 -36.06 6.90
N GLN A 419 -21.62 -36.76 5.97
CA GLN A 419 -21.69 -38.22 5.88
C GLN A 419 -20.49 -38.86 5.14
N GLY A 420 -19.50 -38.08 4.71
CA GLY A 420 -18.29 -38.58 4.05
C GLY A 420 -18.43 -38.84 2.55
N LYS A 421 -19.46 -38.29 1.87
CA LYS A 421 -19.58 -38.42 0.42
C LYS A 421 -18.83 -37.27 -0.28
N PRO A 422 -17.83 -37.52 -1.14
CA PRO A 422 -17.14 -36.46 -1.87
C PRO A 422 -18.07 -35.63 -2.74
N PHE A 423 -17.80 -34.32 -2.82
CA PHE A 423 -18.47 -33.42 -3.74
C PHE A 423 -18.06 -33.73 -5.18
N THR A 424 -18.94 -33.40 -6.13
CA THR A 424 -18.70 -33.61 -7.57
C THR A 424 -17.71 -32.60 -8.16
N HIS A 425 -17.64 -31.40 -7.57
CA HIS A 425 -16.76 -30.32 -8.00
C HIS A 425 -15.81 -29.95 -6.87
N SER A 426 -14.57 -29.63 -7.25
CA SER A 426 -13.58 -29.11 -6.32
C SER A 426 -13.96 -27.69 -5.87
N ALA A 427 -13.46 -27.31 -4.70
CA ALA A 427 -13.56 -25.98 -4.12
C ALA A 427 -12.18 -25.37 -3.91
N VAL A 428 -12.10 -24.05 -3.90
CA VAL A 428 -10.87 -23.32 -3.60
C VAL A 428 -10.72 -23.17 -2.10
N LEU A 429 -9.55 -23.56 -1.57
CA LEU A 429 -9.14 -23.36 -0.19
C LEU A 429 -7.96 -22.39 -0.12
N CYS A 430 -8.06 -21.39 0.75
CA CYS A 430 -6.95 -20.52 1.11
C CYS A 430 -6.02 -21.24 2.09
N GLY A 431 -4.86 -21.69 1.61
CA GLY A 431 -3.80 -22.31 2.40
C GLY A 431 -2.68 -21.33 2.71
N ARG A 432 -1.89 -21.60 3.75
CA ARG A 432 -0.72 -20.77 4.06
C ARG A 432 0.43 -21.01 3.07
N TYR A 433 1.20 -19.95 2.83
CA TYR A 433 2.57 -20.06 2.33
C TYR A 433 3.57 -20.14 3.50
N SER A 434 4.85 -20.36 3.19
CA SER A 434 5.98 -19.78 3.93
C SER A 434 6.20 -18.32 3.53
N ASP A 435 6.92 -17.52 4.33
CA ASP A 435 7.23 -16.15 3.95
C ASP A 435 8.08 -16.11 2.66
N GLU A 436 8.98 -17.08 2.49
CA GLU A 436 9.81 -17.25 1.28
C GLU A 436 8.97 -17.55 0.04
N GLU A 437 8.02 -18.50 0.12
CA GLU A 437 7.13 -18.80 -1.00
C GLU A 437 6.23 -17.62 -1.34
N PHE A 438 5.63 -16.96 -0.33
CA PHE A 438 4.81 -15.77 -0.57
C PHE A 438 5.62 -14.69 -1.31
N PHE A 439 6.84 -14.44 -0.85
CA PHE A 439 7.73 -13.46 -1.46
C PHE A 439 8.10 -13.82 -2.91
N GLN A 440 8.43 -15.09 -3.19
CA GLN A 440 8.81 -15.50 -4.54
C GLN A 440 7.62 -15.58 -5.50
N ILE A 441 6.47 -16.10 -5.05
CA ILE A 441 5.33 -16.40 -5.92
C ILE A 441 4.43 -15.17 -6.06
N ARG A 442 4.02 -14.58 -4.93
CA ARG A 442 3.02 -13.49 -4.93
C ARG A 442 3.66 -12.13 -5.12
N CYS A 443 4.79 -11.90 -4.45
CA CYS A 443 5.54 -10.67 -4.67
C CYS A 443 6.43 -10.74 -5.92
N LYS A 444 6.62 -11.91 -6.55
CA LYS A 444 7.54 -12.09 -7.70
C LYS A 444 8.95 -11.59 -7.40
N GLY A 445 9.40 -11.75 -6.15
CA GLY A 445 10.67 -11.21 -5.65
C GLY A 445 10.69 -9.69 -5.41
N ASN A 446 9.55 -8.99 -5.59
CA ASN A 446 9.43 -7.55 -5.38
C ASN A 446 9.12 -7.21 -3.91
N LYS A 447 10.13 -6.69 -3.19
CA LYS A 447 9.99 -6.27 -1.78
C LYS A 447 9.00 -5.13 -1.55
N GLU A 448 8.70 -4.32 -2.56
CA GLU A 448 7.76 -3.21 -2.45
C GLU A 448 6.33 -3.70 -2.21
N VAL A 449 5.91 -4.75 -2.92
CA VAL A 449 4.60 -5.37 -2.74
C VAL A 449 4.46 -5.90 -1.30
N TYR A 450 5.52 -6.53 -0.77
CA TYR A 450 5.53 -6.95 0.63
C TYR A 450 5.42 -5.75 1.59
N PHE A 451 6.22 -4.69 1.35
CA PHE A 451 6.26 -3.51 2.22
C PHE A 451 4.92 -2.77 2.27
N GLN A 452 4.27 -2.57 1.12
CA GLN A 452 2.98 -1.89 1.03
C GLN A 452 1.89 -2.60 1.86
N HIS A 453 1.89 -3.94 1.85
CA HIS A 453 0.87 -4.71 2.56
C HIS A 453 1.19 -4.92 4.04
N TYR A 454 2.45 -5.21 4.39
CA TYR A 454 2.87 -5.66 5.74
C TYR A 454 3.78 -4.69 6.47
N GLY A 455 4.64 -3.98 5.73
CA GLY A 455 5.65 -3.06 6.28
C GLY A 455 5.03 -1.95 7.14
N ARG A 456 3.89 -1.39 6.69
CA ARG A 456 3.14 -0.36 7.43
C ARG A 456 2.64 -0.79 8.83
N PHE A 457 2.55 -2.09 9.10
CA PHE A 457 2.16 -2.64 10.41
C PHE A 457 3.34 -3.24 11.17
N ASN A 458 4.56 -3.05 10.67
CA ASN A 458 5.77 -3.65 11.21
C ASN A 458 5.65 -5.19 11.31
N ILE A 459 5.00 -5.80 10.32
CA ILE A 459 4.94 -7.25 10.15
C ILE A 459 6.14 -7.64 9.29
N ASP A 460 7.13 -8.24 9.94
CA ASP A 460 8.36 -8.76 9.35
C ASP A 460 8.25 -10.23 8.93
N LYS A 461 7.28 -10.95 9.51
CA LYS A 461 6.88 -12.31 9.14
C LYS A 461 5.36 -12.45 9.18
N ILE A 462 4.78 -12.92 8.09
CA ILE A 462 3.36 -13.20 7.94
C ILE A 462 3.02 -14.45 8.75
N TRP A 463 3.85 -15.50 8.64
CA TRP A 463 3.59 -16.80 9.24
C TRP A 463 4.47 -17.03 10.47
N ARG A 464 3.85 -17.04 11.65
CA ARG A 464 4.56 -17.02 12.93
C ARG A 464 3.99 -18.02 13.92
N ASP A 465 4.90 -18.60 14.69
CA ASP A 465 4.57 -19.61 15.70
C ASP A 465 4.46 -19.01 17.11
N ASP A 466 4.92 -17.76 17.27
CA ASP A 466 5.07 -17.07 18.56
C ASP A 466 3.98 -16.04 18.86
N ILE A 467 2.88 -16.07 18.10
CA ILE A 467 1.74 -15.15 18.21
C ILE A 467 0.49 -15.87 18.72
N LEU A 468 -0.41 -15.11 19.36
CA LEU A 468 -1.67 -15.59 19.90
C LEU A 468 -2.86 -15.13 19.05
N PRO A 469 -3.99 -15.84 19.08
CA PRO A 469 -5.22 -15.43 18.40
C PRO A 469 -5.63 -14.00 18.80
N CYS A 470 -5.98 -13.17 17.82
CA CYS A 470 -6.68 -11.92 18.10
C CYS A 470 -8.01 -12.27 18.80
N ARG A 471 -8.25 -11.68 19.98
CA ARG A 471 -9.32 -12.10 20.89
C ARG A 471 -10.72 -11.97 20.27
N LEU A 472 -11.03 -10.80 19.71
CA LEU A 472 -12.31 -10.54 19.04
C LEU A 472 -12.52 -11.43 17.82
N TYR A 473 -11.46 -11.67 17.04
CA TYR A 473 -11.56 -12.54 15.87
C TYR A 473 -11.75 -14.02 16.28
N LEU A 474 -11.03 -14.49 17.31
CA LEU A 474 -11.21 -15.83 17.86
C LEU A 474 -12.64 -16.03 18.36
N ARG A 475 -13.16 -15.10 19.17
CA ARG A 475 -14.55 -15.12 19.64
C ARG A 475 -15.52 -15.25 18.47
N HIS A 476 -15.35 -14.41 17.44
CA HIS A 476 -16.19 -14.42 16.25
C HIS A 476 -16.17 -15.77 15.53
N CYS A 477 -15.00 -16.38 15.34
CA CYS A 477 -14.90 -17.71 14.72
C CYS A 477 -15.56 -18.81 15.56
N VAL A 478 -15.39 -18.77 16.89
CA VAL A 478 -16.01 -19.74 17.81
C VAL A 478 -17.54 -19.63 17.77
N LEU A 479 -18.09 -18.41 17.74
CA LEU A 479 -19.53 -18.18 17.60
C LEU A 479 -20.05 -18.63 16.23
N ALA A 480 -19.31 -18.35 15.15
CA ALA A 480 -19.66 -18.82 13.81
C ALA A 480 -19.73 -20.36 13.75
N ALA A 481 -18.74 -21.05 14.31
CA ALA A 481 -18.75 -22.51 14.40
C ALA A 481 -19.90 -23.04 15.27
N LYS A 482 -20.18 -22.38 16.40
CA LYS A 482 -21.30 -22.73 17.28
C LYS A 482 -22.66 -22.65 16.57
N ASN A 483 -22.86 -21.62 15.76
CA ASN A 483 -24.11 -21.41 15.02
C ASN A 483 -24.33 -22.45 13.91
N LEU A 484 -23.28 -23.13 13.44
CA LEU A 484 -23.40 -24.26 12.52
C LEU A 484 -23.80 -25.58 13.20
N GLY A 485 -23.69 -25.66 14.53
CA GLY A 485 -24.05 -26.83 15.33
C GLY A 485 -22.89 -27.46 16.08
N ASP A 486 -23.20 -28.44 16.94
CA ASP A 486 -22.24 -29.03 17.89
C ASP A 486 -21.07 -29.73 17.20
N GLU A 487 -21.28 -30.35 16.04
CA GLU A 487 -20.20 -30.99 15.28
C GLU A 487 -19.17 -29.96 14.80
N ALA A 488 -19.63 -28.84 14.23
CA ALA A 488 -18.76 -27.75 13.79
C ALA A 488 -18.08 -27.05 14.98
N TYR A 489 -18.81 -26.83 16.07
CA TYR A 489 -18.28 -26.23 17.30
C TYR A 489 -17.15 -27.06 17.90
N ASN A 490 -17.40 -28.35 18.12
CA ASN A 490 -16.41 -29.25 18.70
C ASN A 490 -15.22 -29.44 17.75
N ASN A 491 -15.46 -29.58 16.45
CA ASN A 491 -14.38 -29.63 15.47
C ASN A 491 -13.54 -28.34 15.48
N PHE A 492 -14.18 -27.17 15.61
CA PHE A 492 -13.44 -25.91 15.70
C PHE A 492 -12.54 -25.84 16.93
N LEU A 493 -13.04 -26.25 18.09
CA LEU A 493 -12.28 -26.19 19.34
C LEU A 493 -11.14 -27.22 19.41
N ASP A 494 -11.34 -28.41 18.85
CA ASP A 494 -10.41 -29.53 18.99
C ASP A 494 -9.43 -29.66 17.81
N HIS A 495 -9.82 -29.24 16.60
CA HIS A 495 -9.01 -29.31 15.38
C HIS A 495 -8.53 -27.93 14.89
N THR A 496 -8.47 -26.96 15.81
CA THR A 496 -7.80 -25.67 15.59
C THR A 496 -6.73 -25.47 16.65
N TYR A 497 -5.54 -25.06 16.21
CA TYR A 497 -4.35 -24.97 17.05
C TYR A 497 -3.82 -23.53 17.14
N LEU A 498 -3.08 -23.23 18.21
CA LEU A 498 -2.24 -22.03 18.29
C LEU A 498 -1.06 -22.14 17.32
N GLY A 499 -0.28 -21.05 17.17
CA GLY A 499 0.94 -21.04 16.35
C GLY A 499 1.96 -22.14 16.71
N ASP A 500 1.93 -22.64 17.95
CA ASP A 500 2.74 -23.76 18.43
C ASP A 500 2.36 -25.13 17.82
N ARG A 501 1.22 -25.22 17.11
CA ARG A 501 0.67 -26.44 16.48
C ARG A 501 0.45 -27.61 17.45
N ARG A 502 0.33 -27.32 18.74
CA ARG A 502 0.18 -28.32 19.81
C ARG A 502 -1.00 -28.02 20.72
N THR A 503 -1.21 -26.74 21.02
CA THR A 503 -2.27 -26.30 21.93
C THR A 503 -3.55 -26.07 21.13
N THR A 504 -4.59 -26.85 21.42
CA THR A 504 -5.91 -26.66 20.78
C THR A 504 -6.62 -25.43 21.34
N ILE A 505 -7.54 -24.86 20.58
CA ILE A 505 -8.37 -23.73 21.04
C ILE A 505 -9.19 -24.12 22.27
N ARG A 506 -9.66 -25.37 22.39
CA ARG A 506 -10.31 -25.86 23.62
C ARG A 506 -9.42 -25.68 24.85
N LYS A 507 -8.17 -26.13 24.77
CA LYS A 507 -7.19 -26.02 25.86
C LYS A 507 -6.85 -24.56 26.15
N TYR A 508 -6.64 -23.77 25.10
CA TYR A 508 -6.34 -22.34 25.22
C TYR A 508 -7.44 -21.57 25.94
N LEU A 509 -8.70 -21.70 25.53
CA LEU A 509 -9.84 -21.03 26.16
C LEU A 509 -10.02 -21.48 27.61
N SER A 510 -9.84 -22.78 27.89
CA SER A 510 -9.88 -23.30 29.26
C SER A 510 -8.82 -22.66 30.16
N SER A 511 -7.62 -22.39 29.63
CA SER A 511 -6.52 -21.76 30.39
C SER A 511 -6.70 -20.26 30.63
N LYS A 512 -7.45 -19.56 29.76
CA LYS A 512 -7.64 -18.10 29.81
C LYS A 512 -8.92 -17.67 30.55
N GLY A 513 -9.83 -18.61 30.82
CA GLY A 513 -11.14 -18.35 31.40
C GLY A 513 -12.15 -17.79 30.37
N SER A 514 -13.31 -17.32 30.85
CA SER A 514 -14.40 -16.83 30.00
C SER A 514 -14.14 -15.48 29.33
N GLY A 515 -13.09 -14.75 29.75
CA GLY A 515 -12.87 -13.36 29.34
C GLY A 515 -12.63 -13.11 27.85
N ILE A 516 -12.28 -14.11 27.04
CA ILE A 516 -12.24 -13.95 25.56
C ILE A 516 -13.66 -14.03 24.98
N MET A 517 -14.49 -14.93 25.50
CA MET A 517 -15.84 -15.15 24.99
C MET A 517 -16.84 -14.08 25.46
N GLU A 518 -16.52 -13.40 26.56
CA GLU A 518 -17.29 -12.26 27.12
C GLU A 518 -16.89 -10.91 26.52
N GLU A 519 -15.81 -10.84 25.74
CA GLU A 519 -15.32 -9.58 25.16
C GLU A 519 -16.23 -9.12 24.02
N GLU A 520 -16.87 -7.97 24.22
CA GLU A 520 -17.70 -7.35 23.19
C GLU A 520 -16.86 -6.50 22.24
N PRO A 521 -17.11 -6.56 20.91
CA PRO A 521 -16.40 -5.73 19.96
C PRO A 521 -16.76 -4.24 20.16
N PRO A 522 -15.84 -3.32 19.83
CA PRO A 522 -16.13 -1.89 19.77
C PRO A 522 -17.37 -1.60 18.92
N GLU A 523 -18.11 -0.53 19.22
CA GLU A 523 -19.38 -0.20 18.56
C GLU A 523 -19.25 -0.18 17.02
N ALA A 524 -18.17 0.41 16.50
CA ALA A 524 -17.88 0.49 15.07
C ALA A 524 -17.68 -0.88 14.39
N LEU A 525 -17.41 -1.94 15.16
CA LEU A 525 -17.12 -3.29 14.67
C LEU A 525 -18.16 -4.34 15.06
N LYS A 526 -19.21 -3.96 15.81
CA LYS A 526 -20.30 -4.87 16.22
C LYS A 526 -20.98 -5.57 15.05
N SER A 527 -21.19 -4.86 13.94
CA SER A 527 -21.80 -5.44 12.74
C SER A 527 -20.95 -6.56 12.12
N ARG A 528 -19.63 -6.58 12.38
CA ARG A 528 -18.67 -7.53 11.82
C ARG A 528 -18.26 -8.64 12.79
N TYR A 529 -18.11 -8.34 14.08
CA TYR A 529 -17.58 -9.26 15.11
C TYR A 529 -18.56 -9.55 16.26
N GLY A 530 -19.83 -9.14 16.13
CA GLY A 530 -20.83 -9.31 17.18
C GLY A 530 -21.29 -10.77 17.39
N GLY A 531 -20.91 -11.69 16.51
CA GLY A 531 -21.51 -13.03 16.39
C GLY A 531 -22.47 -13.08 15.22
#